data_AF-A0A2R6HID8-F1
#
_entry.id   AF-A0A2R6HID8-F1
#
_cell.length_a   1.000
_cell.length_b   1.000
_cell.length_c   1.000
_cell.angle_alpha   90.00
_cell.angle_beta   90.00
_cell.angle_gamma   90.00
#
_symmetry.space_group_name_H-M   'P 1'
#
loop_
_entity.id
_entity.type
_entity.pdbx_description
1 polymer ?
#
loop_
_entity_poly.entity_id
_entity_poly.type
_entity_poly.pdbx_seq_one_letter_code
_entity_poly.pdbx_strand_id
1 'polypeptide(L)'
;MSTGSAPGAYERVRQRVGSIAVGRVTVESRSDAAALALWSLVLLLYGVGDTGLTTVVLELGGFEASPVAQAFVNAAGYAGLVVQKALALGILYGIWRFYPTVGGMSRHPWRLVVPAIAAVRGAHLVLLHLEHVSILV
;
A
#
# COMPACT_ATOMS: atom_id res chain seq x y z
N MET A 1 -39.27 -23.90 41.12
CA MET A 1 -38.60 -23.70 39.81
C MET A 1 -38.62 -22.22 39.50
N SER A 2 -37.49 -21.53 39.71
CA SER A 2 -37.39 -20.08 39.49
C SER A 2 -37.25 -19.82 37.99
N THR A 3 -38.20 -19.09 37.42
CA THR A 3 -38.15 -18.59 36.05
C THR A 3 -37.05 -17.54 35.98
N GLY A 4 -35.87 -17.94 35.48
CA GLY A 4 -34.76 -17.03 35.22
C GLY A 4 -35.23 -15.84 34.38
N SER A 5 -35.27 -14.67 35.00
CA SER A 5 -35.98 -13.50 34.48
C SER A 5 -35.50 -13.12 33.06
N ALA A 6 -36.44 -13.03 32.12
CA ALA A 6 -36.23 -12.55 30.74
C ALA A 6 -35.47 -11.20 30.61
N PRO A 7 -35.55 -10.24 31.56
CA PRO A 7 -34.76 -9.01 31.52
C PRO A 7 -33.24 -9.25 31.46
N GLY A 8 -32.73 -10.26 32.19
CA GLY A 8 -31.30 -10.58 32.20
C GLY A 8 -30.79 -11.24 30.92
N ALA A 9 -31.69 -11.82 30.10
CA ALA A 9 -31.32 -12.36 28.79
C ALA A 9 -31.11 -11.23 27.76
N TYR A 10 -32.02 -10.25 27.74
CA TYR A 10 -31.91 -9.07 26.87
C TYR A 10 -30.67 -8.23 27.18
N GLU A 11 -30.39 -7.96 28.47
CA GLU A 11 -29.22 -7.20 28.89
C GLU A 11 -27.91 -7.84 28.40
N ARG A 12 -27.80 -9.17 28.50
CA ARG A 12 -26.63 -9.94 28.03
C ARG A 12 -26.47 -9.91 26.52
N VAL A 13 -27.57 -10.00 25.76
CA VAL A 13 -27.53 -9.88 24.30
C VAL A 13 -27.10 -8.47 23.90
N ARG A 14 -27.66 -7.43 24.52
CA ARG A 14 -27.28 -6.04 24.29
C ARG A 14 -25.81 -5.79 24.58
N GLN A 15 -25.29 -6.27 25.72
CA GLN A 15 -23.86 -6.16 26.05
C GLN A 15 -22.97 -6.88 25.05
N ARG A 16 -23.33 -8.10 24.61
CA ARG A 16 -22.57 -8.82 23.57
C ARG A 16 -22.55 -8.08 22.25
N VAL A 17 -23.71 -7.59 21.78
CA VAL A 17 -23.80 -6.83 20.53
C VAL A 17 -22.98 -5.55 20.63
N GLY A 18 -23.06 -4.84 21.76
CA GLY A 18 -22.23 -3.65 22.02
C GLY A 18 -20.73 -3.97 21.99
N SER A 19 -20.30 -5.03 22.66
CA SER A 19 -18.89 -5.45 22.65
C SER A 19 -18.40 -5.85 21.25
N ILE A 20 -19.22 -6.54 20.45
CA ILE A 20 -18.88 -6.91 19.07
C ILE A 20 -18.78 -5.67 18.18
N ALA A 21 -19.70 -4.72 18.34
CA ALA A 21 -19.68 -3.45 17.58
C ALA A 21 -18.42 -2.64 17.89
N VAL A 22 -18.07 -2.48 19.18
CA VAL A 22 -16.84 -1.79 19.60
C VAL A 22 -15.59 -2.52 19.09
N GLY A 23 -15.58 -3.85 19.16
CA GLY A 23 -14.51 -4.67 18.60
C GLY A 23 -14.33 -4.46 17.09
N ARG A 24 -15.42 -4.37 16.33
CA ARG A 24 -15.36 -4.12 14.88
C ARG A 24 -14.81 -2.73 14.57
N VAL A 25 -15.29 -1.69 15.25
CA VAL A 25 -14.85 -0.30 15.06
C VAL A 25 -13.36 -0.14 15.36
N THR A 26 -12.87 -0.77 16.44
CA THR A 26 -11.44 -0.70 16.81
C THR A 26 -10.53 -1.41 15.80
N VAL A 27 -10.95 -2.56 15.26
CA VAL A 27 -10.23 -3.27 14.20
C VAL A 27 -10.19 -2.45 12.90
N GLU A 28 -11.31 -1.83 12.54
CA GLU A 28 -11.41 -0.96 11.35
C GLU A 28 -10.47 0.24 11.47
N SER A 29 -10.49 0.95 12.62
CA SER A 29 -9.60 2.08 12.90
C SER A 29 -8.11 1.71 12.85
N ARG A 30 -7.70 0.58 13.45
CA ARG A 30 -6.31 0.11 13.35
C ARG A 30 -5.91 -0.23 11.91
N SER A 31 -6.83 -0.84 11.16
CA SER A 31 -6.58 -1.19 9.76
C SER A 31 -6.44 0.05 8.88
N ASP A 32 -7.19 1.11 9.17
CA ASP A 32 -7.04 2.42 8.51
C ASP A 32 -5.67 3.03 8.78
N ALA A 33 -5.25 3.07 10.05
CA ALA A 33 -3.94 3.58 10.43
C ALA A 33 -2.80 2.80 9.77
N ALA A 34 -2.89 1.46 9.75
CA ALA A 34 -1.91 0.61 9.08
C ALA A 34 -1.90 0.84 7.56
N ALA A 35 -3.06 0.99 6.92
CA ALA A 35 -3.14 1.29 5.50
C ALA A 35 -2.48 2.64 5.17
N LEU A 36 -2.71 3.68 5.98
CA LEU A 36 -2.06 4.98 5.83
C LEU A 36 -0.53 4.89 5.98
N ALA A 37 -0.05 4.13 6.98
CA ALA A 37 1.38 3.91 7.17
C ALA A 37 2.01 3.20 5.96
N LEU A 38 1.35 2.15 5.44
CA LEU A 38 1.82 1.43 4.25
C LEU A 38 1.81 2.33 3.01
N TRP A 39 0.77 3.14 2.79
CA TRP A 39 0.73 4.10 1.70
C TRP A 39 1.83 5.16 1.80
N SER A 40 2.13 5.62 3.02
CA SER A 40 3.25 6.54 3.26
C SER A 40 4.58 5.88 2.87
N LEU A 41 4.75 4.60 3.21
CA LEU A 41 5.93 3.82 2.83
C LEU A 41 6.02 3.58 1.31
N VAL A 42 4.89 3.34 0.64
CA VAL A 42 4.82 3.24 -0.83
C VAL A 42 5.28 4.55 -1.46
N LEU A 43 4.74 5.69 -1.02
CA LEU A 43 5.13 7.00 -1.57
C LEU A 43 6.62 7.27 -1.33
N LEU A 44 7.13 6.94 -0.14
CA LEU A 44 8.53 7.16 0.20
C LEU A 44 9.48 6.25 -0.60
N LEU A 45 9.26 4.94 -0.60
CA LEU A 45 10.21 3.98 -1.18
C LEU A 45 10.00 3.79 -2.68
N TYR A 46 8.75 3.58 -3.11
CA TYR A 46 8.43 3.31 -4.51
C TYR A 46 8.24 4.60 -5.31
N GLY A 47 7.64 5.63 -4.71
CA GLY A 47 7.45 6.92 -5.36
C GLY A 47 8.74 7.73 -5.42
N VAL A 48 9.24 8.17 -4.28
CA VAL A 48 10.38 9.11 -4.20
C VAL A 48 11.71 8.37 -4.30
N GLY A 49 11.90 7.32 -3.50
CA GLY A 49 13.16 6.58 -3.36
C GLY A 49 13.62 5.97 -4.68
N ASP A 50 12.82 5.07 -5.24
CA ASP A 50 13.09 4.40 -6.52
C ASP A 50 13.32 5.41 -7.64
N THR A 51 12.40 6.36 -7.87
CA THR A 51 12.53 7.38 -8.92
C THR A 51 13.81 8.21 -8.76
N GLY A 52 14.08 8.70 -7.56
CA GLY A 52 15.26 9.51 -7.28
C GLY A 52 16.54 8.70 -7.52
N LEU A 53 16.59 7.47 -7.02
CA LEU A 53 17.74 6.60 -7.22
C LEU A 53 17.95 6.21 -8.69
N THR A 54 16.88 6.00 -9.46
CA THR A 54 16.97 5.79 -10.91
C THR A 54 17.62 6.98 -11.60
N THR A 55 17.26 8.22 -11.22
CA THR A 55 17.90 9.42 -11.81
C THR A 55 19.39 9.47 -11.49
N VAL A 56 19.80 9.14 -10.25
CA VAL A 56 21.22 9.10 -9.86
C VAL A 56 21.97 8.04 -10.65
N VAL A 57 21.42 6.83 -10.78
CA VAL A 57 22.06 5.75 -11.55
C VAL A 57 22.26 6.15 -13.01
N LEU A 58 21.28 6.82 -13.63
CA LEU A 58 21.40 7.29 -15.02
C LEU A 58 22.46 8.39 -15.18
N GLU A 59 22.53 9.33 -14.24
CA GLU A 59 23.56 10.39 -14.23
C GLU A 59 24.98 9.83 -14.05
N LEU A 60 25.12 8.72 -13.31
CA LEU A 60 26.39 8.00 -13.14
C LEU A 60 26.76 7.13 -14.36
N GLY A 61 26.00 7.20 -15.46
CA GLY A 61 26.24 6.42 -16.69
C GLY A 61 25.66 5.00 -16.66
N GLY A 62 24.82 4.69 -15.67
CA GLY A 62 24.04 3.45 -15.62
C GLY A 62 22.94 3.40 -16.68
N PHE A 63 22.33 2.23 -16.85
CA PHE A 63 21.30 2.00 -17.87
C PHE A 63 20.00 1.49 -17.25
N GLU A 64 18.87 2.08 -17.65
CA GLU A 64 17.55 1.61 -17.28
C GLU A 64 17.15 0.42 -18.16
N ALA A 65 17.04 -0.78 -17.59
CA ALA A 65 16.77 -1.99 -18.35
C ALA A 65 15.30 -2.12 -18.82
N SER A 66 14.37 -1.39 -18.20
CA SER A 66 12.95 -1.49 -18.52
C SER A 66 12.62 -0.77 -19.84
N PRO A 67 12.11 -1.49 -20.87
CA PRO A 67 11.76 -0.87 -22.15
C PRO A 67 10.61 0.15 -22.01
N VAL A 68 9.72 -0.06 -21.04
CA VAL A 68 8.65 0.90 -20.72
C VAL A 68 9.26 2.18 -20.14
N ALA A 69 10.18 2.07 -19.19
CA ALA A 69 10.80 3.24 -18.58
C ALA A 69 11.64 4.03 -19.60
N GLN A 70 12.38 3.33 -20.46
CA GLN A 70 13.08 3.95 -21.58
C GLN A 70 12.15 4.70 -22.52
N ALA A 71 10.96 4.17 -22.82
CA ALA A 71 10.01 4.87 -23.70
C ALA A 71 9.61 6.24 -23.12
N PHE A 72 9.39 6.32 -21.80
CA PHE A 72 9.08 7.57 -21.12
C PHE A 72 10.29 8.52 -21.07
N VAL A 73 11.48 8.01 -20.77
CA VAL A 73 12.73 8.80 -20.80
C VAL A 73 13.00 9.37 -22.18
N ASN A 74 12.84 8.56 -23.23
CA ASN A 74 13.07 8.99 -24.60
C ASN A 74 12.05 10.05 -25.05
N ALA A 75 10.83 10.01 -24.50
CA ALA A 75 9.79 10.99 -24.82
C ALA A 75 9.94 12.32 -24.07
N ALA A 76 10.38 12.30 -22.81
CA ALA A 76 10.31 13.47 -21.92
C ALA A 76 11.47 13.60 -20.91
N GLY A 77 12.56 12.86 -21.09
CA GLY A 77 13.69 12.82 -20.15
C GLY A 77 13.28 12.33 -18.75
N TYR A 78 13.89 12.90 -17.71
CA TYR A 78 13.56 12.53 -16.32
C TYR A 78 12.12 12.84 -15.92
N ALA A 79 11.47 13.84 -16.54
CA ALA A 79 10.05 14.10 -16.32
C ALA A 79 9.20 12.89 -16.77
N GLY A 80 9.63 12.17 -17.79
CA GLY A 80 9.01 10.92 -18.23
C GLY A 80 9.01 9.85 -17.13
N LEU A 81 10.11 9.68 -16.40
CA LEU A 81 10.18 8.74 -15.26
C LEU A 81 9.19 9.11 -14.17
N VAL A 82 9.11 10.40 -13.83
CA VAL A 82 8.15 10.90 -12.83
C VAL A 82 6.72 10.60 -13.26
N VAL A 83 6.37 10.86 -14.52
CA VAL A 83 5.04 10.56 -15.07
C VAL A 83 4.75 9.07 -15.04
N GLN A 84 5.70 8.23 -15.48
CA GLN A 84 5.55 6.78 -15.46
C GLN A 84 5.29 6.25 -14.05
N LYS A 85 6.02 6.74 -13.03
CA LYS A 85 5.82 6.33 -11.64
C LYS A 85 4.53 6.86 -11.05
N ALA A 86 4.15 8.09 -11.37
CA ALA A 86 2.85 8.64 -10.99
C ALA A 86 1.69 7.81 -11.57
N LEU A 87 1.80 7.36 -12.84
CA LEU A 87 0.83 6.47 -13.46
C LEU A 87 0.76 5.12 -12.74
N ALA A 88 1.90 4.51 -12.42
CA ALA A 88 1.96 3.25 -11.69
C ALA A 88 1.31 3.37 -10.29
N LEU A 89 1.61 4.45 -9.57
CA LEU A 89 0.99 4.76 -8.28
C LEU A 89 -0.53 4.99 -8.40
N GLY A 90 -0.95 5.71 -9.44
CA GLY A 90 -2.38 5.96 -9.72
C GLY A 90 -3.15 4.67 -10.00
N ILE A 91 -2.57 3.76 -10.77
CA ILE A 91 -3.15 2.44 -11.04
C ILE A 91 -3.25 1.61 -9.74
N LEU A 92 -2.17 1.55 -8.95
CA LEU A 92 -2.17 0.86 -7.65
C LEU A 92 -3.22 1.44 -6.70
N TYR A 93 -3.33 2.76 -6.64
CA TYR A 93 -4.34 3.44 -5.83
C TYR A 93 -5.75 3.14 -6.33
N GLY A 94 -5.97 3.15 -7.65
CA GLY A 94 -7.24 2.76 -8.26
C GLY A 94 -7.64 1.34 -7.91
N ILE A 95 -6.71 0.39 -8.05
CA ILE A 95 -6.93 -1.02 -7.66
C ILE A 95 -7.32 -1.07 -6.18
N TRP A 96 -6.53 -0.47 -5.28
CA TRP A 96 -6.84 -0.45 -3.84
C TRP A 96 -8.21 0.20 -3.52
N ARG A 97 -8.54 1.30 -4.22
CA ARG A 97 -9.76 2.09 -3.96
C ARG A 97 -11.02 1.43 -4.48
N PHE A 98 -10.91 0.59 -5.52
CA PHE A 98 -12.05 -0.04 -6.20
C PHE A 98 -12.08 -1.56 -6.10
N TYR A 99 -11.11 -2.20 -5.43
CA TYR A 99 -11.06 -3.65 -5.29
C TYR A 99 -12.37 -4.20 -4.66
N PRO A 100 -13.14 -5.04 -5.38
CA PRO A 100 -14.36 -5.62 -4.86
C PRO A 100 -14.05 -6.71 -3.82
N THR A 101 -14.91 -6.83 -2.81
CA THR A 101 -14.84 -7.93 -1.84
C THR A 101 -15.16 -9.25 -2.53
N VAL A 102 -14.23 -10.19 -2.55
CA VAL A 102 -14.47 -11.55 -3.07
C VAL A 102 -15.26 -12.35 -2.02
N GLY A 103 -16.41 -12.91 -2.40
CA GLY A 103 -17.10 -13.97 -1.64
C GLY A 103 -17.60 -13.59 -0.24
N GLY A 104 -18.04 -12.36 0.00
CA GLY A 104 -18.56 -11.91 1.30
C GLY A 104 -17.50 -11.71 2.39
N MET A 105 -16.21 -11.87 2.05
CA MET A 105 -15.11 -11.51 2.95
C MET A 105 -15.07 -10.00 3.16
N SER A 106 -14.73 -9.60 4.39
CA SER A 106 -14.53 -8.20 4.73
C SER A 106 -13.47 -7.56 3.82
N ARG A 107 -13.68 -6.29 3.49
CA ARG A 107 -12.75 -5.47 2.69
C ARG A 107 -11.42 -5.21 3.39
N HIS A 108 -11.36 -5.38 4.73
CA HIS A 108 -10.23 -4.97 5.56
C HIS A 108 -8.87 -5.61 5.22
N PRO A 109 -8.71 -6.94 5.05
CA PRO A 109 -7.41 -7.53 4.72
C PRO A 109 -6.85 -7.03 3.39
N TRP A 110 -7.70 -6.89 2.36
CA TRP A 110 -7.29 -6.45 1.03
C TRP A 110 -6.78 -5.01 1.00
N ARG A 111 -7.25 -4.15 1.92
CA ARG A 111 -6.77 -2.77 2.05
C ARG A 111 -5.32 -2.66 2.51
N LEU A 112 -4.78 -3.72 3.11
CA LEU A 112 -3.38 -3.78 3.54
C LEU A 112 -2.50 -4.49 2.50
N VAL A 113 -3.02 -5.48 1.79
CA VAL A 113 -2.26 -6.28 0.82
C VAL A 113 -1.68 -5.43 -0.30
N VAL A 114 -2.49 -4.59 -0.96
CA VAL A 114 -2.02 -3.78 -2.10
C VAL A 114 -0.87 -2.84 -1.70
N PRO A 115 -1.01 -1.98 -0.68
CA PRO A 115 0.10 -1.10 -0.31
C PRO A 115 1.27 -1.85 0.33
N ALA A 116 1.07 -3.01 0.98
CA ALA A 116 2.17 -3.83 1.47
C ALA A 116 3.04 -4.40 0.35
N ILE A 117 2.44 -4.99 -0.69
CA ILE A 117 3.17 -5.51 -1.85
C ILE A 117 3.95 -4.38 -2.53
N ALA A 118 3.31 -3.22 -2.73
CA ALA A 118 3.94 -2.07 -3.35
C ALA A 118 5.11 -1.53 -2.49
N ALA A 119 4.96 -1.48 -1.17
CA ALA A 119 6.01 -1.02 -0.27
C ALA A 119 7.23 -1.96 -0.26
N VAL A 120 7.00 -3.28 -0.19
CA VAL A 120 8.06 -4.29 -0.28
C VAL A 120 8.78 -4.19 -1.63
N ARG A 121 8.03 -4.01 -2.72
CA ARG A 121 8.64 -3.81 -4.04
C ARG A 121 9.48 -2.54 -4.10
N GLY A 122 8.99 -1.43 -3.54
CA GLY A 122 9.75 -0.18 -3.42
C GLY A 122 11.05 -0.37 -2.64
N ALA A 123 11.00 -1.03 -1.48
CA ALA A 123 12.18 -1.33 -0.68
C ALA A 123 13.23 -2.14 -1.46
N HIS A 124 12.79 -3.20 -2.15
CA HIS A 124 13.67 -4.02 -2.98
C HIS A 124 14.34 -3.21 -4.10
N LEU A 125 13.59 -2.35 -4.79
CA LEU A 125 14.15 -1.53 -5.86
C LEU A 125 15.14 -0.49 -5.34
N VAL A 126 14.84 0.16 -4.20
CA VAL A 126 15.77 1.08 -3.54
C VAL A 126 17.09 0.37 -3.23
N LEU A 127 17.05 -0.85 -2.69
CA LEU A 127 18.25 -1.63 -2.39
C LEU A 127 19.07 -1.95 -3.65
N LEU A 128 18.41 -2.38 -4.73
CA LEU A 128 19.09 -2.65 -6.00
C LEU A 128 19.75 -1.40 -6.59
N HIS A 129 19.10 -0.24 -6.52
CA HIS A 129 19.72 0.97 -7.03
C HIS A 129 20.87 1.44 -6.15
N LEU A 130 20.79 1.29 -4.82
CA LEU A 130 21.91 1.59 -3.94
C LEU A 130 23.12 0.70 -4.25
N GLU A 131 22.88 -0.58 -4.54
CA GLU A 131 23.93 -1.49 -5.01
C GLU A 131 24.55 -0.98 -6.33
N HIS A 132 23.73 -0.64 -7.32
CA HIS A 132 24.24 -0.08 -8.59
C HIS A 132 25.03 1.21 -8.39
N VAL A 133 24.55 2.14 -7.56
CA VAL A 133 25.27 3.38 -7.23
C VAL A 133 26.63 3.05 -6.60
N SER A 134 26.68 2.08 -5.69
CA SER A 134 27.94 1.69 -5.04
C SER A 134 28.97 1.05 -5.98
N ILE A 135 28.53 0.49 -7.11
CA ILE A 135 29.42 -0.07 -8.15
C ILE A 135 29.92 1.01 -9.11
N LEU A 136 29.14 2.08 -9.30
CA LEU A 136 29.42 3.15 -10.27
C LEU A 136 30.25 4.32 -9.69
N VAL A 137 30.41 4.38 -8.37
CA VAL A 137 31.22 5.38 -7.64
C VAL A 137 32.53 4.74 -7.18
#